data_AF-A0A4Y7JUX7-F1
#
_entry.id   AF-A0A4Y7JUX7-F1
#
_cell.length_a   1.000
_cell.length_b   1.000
_cell.length_c   1.000
_cell.angle_alpha   90.00
_cell.angle_beta   90.00
_cell.angle_gamma   90.00
#
_symmetry.space_group_name_H-M   'P 1'
#
loop_
_entity.id
_entity.type
_entity.pdbx_description
1 polymer ?
#
loop_
_entity_poly.entity_id
_entity_poly.type
_entity_poly.pdbx_seq_one_letter_code
_entity_poly.pdbx_strand_id
1 'polypeptide(L)'
;MGIMIKDLIESNDLISVPNSKHALPAKAEDLAMLAEEEVEQVTLPVIDFSLLTSGSADQRSQIIEDLRNACLHWGFFMVTNHGVPESMKEELINSCMSFFDLSPEEKSVYEVENALDPCILDPIICGTNFNPASKSVSFWRDYLRILVHPVFHSPPKPEGLSEVLSDYSKDQEI
;
A
#
# COMPACT_ATOMS: atom_id res chain seq x y z
N MET A 1 -20.01 -1.97 -9.04
CA MET A 1 -19.06 -0.98 -8.50
C MET A 1 -19.75 -0.07 -7.52
N GLY A 2 -19.44 -0.26 -6.23
CA GLY A 2 -19.66 0.80 -5.24
C GLY A 2 -18.90 2.06 -5.64
N ILE A 3 -19.39 3.25 -5.26
CA ILE A 3 -18.71 4.51 -5.56
C ILE A 3 -17.31 4.48 -4.94
N MET A 4 -16.27 4.66 -5.77
CA MET A 4 -14.88 4.74 -5.33
C MET A 4 -14.67 5.98 -4.47
N ILE A 5 -13.77 5.88 -3.49
CA ILE A 5 -13.44 7.02 -2.63
C ILE A 5 -12.80 8.15 -3.45
N LYS A 6 -12.00 7.84 -4.47
CA LYS A 6 -11.46 8.84 -5.41
C LYS A 6 -12.57 9.64 -6.10
N ASP A 7 -13.49 8.95 -6.78
CA ASP A 7 -14.59 9.59 -7.51
C ASP A 7 -15.47 10.44 -6.57
N LEU A 8 -15.68 9.94 -5.35
CA LEU A 8 -16.43 10.62 -4.30
C LEU A 8 -15.76 11.93 -3.85
N ILE A 9 -14.43 11.96 -3.72
CA ILE A 9 -13.67 13.18 -3.38
C ILE A 9 -13.67 14.16 -4.55
N GLU A 10 -13.46 13.67 -5.78
CA GLU A 10 -13.38 14.50 -6.99
C GLU A 10 -14.72 15.14 -7.37
N SER A 11 -15.85 14.56 -6.93
CA SER A 11 -17.17 15.15 -7.12
C SER A 11 -17.36 16.52 -6.46
N ASN A 12 -16.50 16.90 -5.50
CA ASN A 12 -16.58 18.15 -4.73
C ASN A 12 -17.91 18.39 -3.99
N ASP A 13 -18.79 17.38 -3.95
CA ASP A 13 -20.09 17.43 -3.28
C ASP A 13 -20.00 17.08 -1.78
N LEU A 14 -18.80 16.73 -1.29
CA LEU A 14 -18.55 16.37 0.10
C LEU A 14 -18.14 17.57 0.95
N ILE A 15 -19.05 17.99 1.84
CA ILE A 15 -18.78 18.94 2.91
C ILE A 15 -18.26 18.21 4.17
N SER A 16 -18.50 16.89 4.27
CA SER A 16 -18.01 16.02 5.34
C SER A 16 -17.96 14.57 4.87
N VAL A 17 -17.24 13.71 5.60
CA VAL A 17 -17.16 12.26 5.31
C VAL A 17 -18.58 11.67 5.36
N PRO A 18 -19.10 11.10 4.26
CA PRO A 18 -20.55 10.94 4.03
C PRO A 18 -21.23 9.84 4.84
N ASN A 19 -20.58 9.23 5.85
CA ASN A 19 -21.23 8.19 6.65
C ASN A 19 -20.48 7.80 7.93
N SER A 20 -21.20 7.45 9.00
CA SER A 20 -20.63 6.97 10.27
C SER A 20 -19.85 5.66 10.16
N LYS A 21 -20.03 4.90 9.07
CA LYS A 21 -19.25 3.68 8.77
C LYS A 21 -17.78 3.93 8.41
N HIS A 22 -17.37 5.15 8.08
CA HIS A 22 -15.93 5.48 7.87
C HIS A 22 -15.34 6.20 9.08
N ALA A 23 -16.16 6.51 10.09
CA ALA A 23 -15.70 7.03 11.36
C ALA A 23 -15.38 5.85 12.25
N LEU A 24 -14.13 5.73 12.68
CA LEU A 24 -13.82 4.88 13.82
C LEU A 24 -14.60 5.43 15.02
N PRO A 25 -15.32 4.60 15.79
CA PRO A 25 -15.89 5.06 17.05
C PRO A 25 -14.71 5.46 17.94
N ALA A 26 -14.49 6.77 18.08
CA ALA A 26 -13.39 7.28 18.88
C ALA A 26 -13.56 6.76 20.31
N LYS A 27 -12.64 5.92 20.77
CA LYS A 27 -12.57 5.60 22.19
C LYS A 27 -12.01 6.84 22.89
N ALA A 28 -12.53 7.16 24.07
CA ALA A 28 -12.06 8.30 24.85
C ALA A 28 -10.53 8.26 25.10
N GLU A 29 -9.96 7.05 25.11
CA GLU A 29 -8.54 6.74 25.25
C GLU A 29 -7.71 7.25 24.05
N ASP A 30 -8.22 7.08 22.81
CA ASP A 30 -7.52 7.49 21.58
C ASP A 30 -7.49 9.02 21.42
N LEU A 31 -8.53 9.70 21.89
CA LEU A 31 -8.63 11.16 21.86
C LEU A 31 -7.76 11.82 22.96
N ALA A 32 -7.59 11.17 24.10
CA ALA A 32 -6.71 11.62 25.18
C ALA A 32 -5.23 11.58 24.75
N MET A 33 -4.83 10.56 23.98
CA MET A 33 -3.47 10.42 23.44
C MET A 33 -3.08 11.51 22.43
N LEU A 34 -4.06 12.14 21.77
CA LEU A 34 -3.85 13.21 20.78
C LEU A 34 -3.87 14.62 21.40
N ALA A 35 -4.43 14.76 22.60
CA ALA A 35 -4.66 16.07 23.22
C ALA A 35 -3.54 16.50 24.17
N GLU A 36 -2.77 15.56 24.72
CA GLU A 36 -1.78 15.84 25.76
C GLU A 36 -0.58 14.88 25.67
N GLU A 37 0.42 15.17 24.82
CA GLU A 37 1.80 14.72 25.03
C GLU A 37 2.77 15.51 24.12
N GLU A 38 3.89 15.98 24.67
CA GLU A 38 5.07 16.28 23.86
C GLU A 38 5.47 14.97 23.19
N VAL A 39 5.18 14.84 21.89
CA VAL A 39 5.53 13.64 21.13
C VAL A 39 7.05 13.55 21.14
N GLU A 40 7.62 12.70 22.00
CA GLU A 40 9.02 12.26 21.87
C GLU A 40 9.20 11.82 20.42
N GLN A 41 10.20 12.40 19.74
CA GLN A 41 10.46 12.06 18.34
C GLN A 41 11.03 10.65 18.26
N VAL A 42 10.14 9.66 18.27
CA VAL A 42 10.44 8.26 18.02
C VAL A 42 10.87 8.14 16.56
N THR A 43 12.18 7.99 16.35
CA THR A 43 12.75 7.84 15.01
C THR A 43 12.77 6.36 14.65
N LEU A 44 12.13 5.99 13.54
CA LEU A 44 12.11 4.61 13.06
C LEU A 44 13.51 4.13 12.66
N PRO A 45 13.84 2.85 12.85
CA PRO A 45 15.08 2.29 12.37
C PRO A 45 15.20 2.45 10.85
N VAL A 46 16.38 2.87 10.39
CA VAL A 46 16.72 3.00 8.97
C VAL A 46 17.86 2.05 8.65
N ILE A 47 17.64 1.15 7.70
CA ILE A 47 18.59 0.12 7.26
C ILE A 47 19.18 0.54 5.92
N ASP A 48 20.49 0.80 5.90
CA ASP A 48 21.24 1.02 4.66
C ASP A 48 21.54 -0.32 3.99
N PHE A 49 20.77 -0.65 2.97
CA PHE A 49 20.87 -1.94 2.28
C PHE A 49 22.20 -2.12 1.54
N SER A 50 22.87 -1.03 1.16
CA SER A 50 24.18 -1.11 0.49
C SER A 50 25.25 -1.73 1.39
N LEU A 51 25.10 -1.62 2.71
CA LEU A 51 26.02 -2.26 3.66
C LEU A 51 25.91 -3.78 3.65
N LEU A 52 24.76 -4.35 3.28
CA LEU A 52 24.56 -5.79 3.13
C LEU A 52 25.25 -6.32 1.86
N THR A 53 25.12 -5.59 0.75
CA THR A 53 25.59 -6.06 -0.57
C THR A 53 27.05 -5.68 -0.85
N SER A 54 27.47 -4.51 -0.38
CA SER A 54 28.73 -3.87 -0.78
C SER A 54 29.61 -3.44 0.41
N GLY A 55 29.15 -3.60 1.65
CA GLY A 55 29.92 -3.28 2.86
C GLY A 55 31.08 -4.26 3.13
N SER A 56 32.03 -3.82 3.98
CA SER A 56 33.05 -4.70 4.57
C SER A 56 32.43 -5.77 5.48
N ALA A 57 33.20 -6.80 5.87
CA ALA A 57 32.72 -7.86 6.76
C ALA A 57 32.17 -7.31 8.09
N ASP A 58 32.86 -6.34 8.70
CA ASP A 58 32.43 -5.72 9.95
C ASP A 58 31.15 -4.89 9.77
N GLN A 59 31.06 -4.10 8.69
CA GLN A 59 29.85 -3.34 8.36
C GLN A 59 28.64 -4.25 8.09
N ARG A 60 28.86 -5.34 7.35
CA ARG A 60 27.84 -6.37 7.11
C ARG A 60 27.37 -7.01 8.41
N SER A 61 28.29 -7.34 9.32
CA SER A 61 27.94 -7.90 10.63
C SER A 61 27.11 -6.91 11.45
N GLN A 62 27.48 -5.63 11.45
CA GLN A 62 26.76 -4.59 12.19
C GLN A 62 25.35 -4.38 11.64
N ILE A 63 25.20 -4.21 10.32
CA ILE A 63 23.87 -3.95 9.73
C ILE A 63 22.94 -5.17 9.87
N ILE A 64 23.47 -6.39 9.92
CA ILE A 64 22.68 -7.60 10.24
C ILE A 64 22.17 -7.56 11.69
N GLU A 65 22.98 -7.09 12.64
CA GLU A 65 22.56 -6.89 14.02
C GLU A 65 21.48 -5.80 14.13
N ASP A 66 21.67 -4.69 13.43
CA ASP A 66 20.72 -3.58 13.39
C ASP A 66 19.38 -4.02 12.79
N LEU A 67 19.41 -4.79 11.70
CA LEU A 67 18.23 -5.40 11.09
C LEU A 67 17.53 -6.36 12.06
N ARG A 68 18.28 -7.20 12.78
CA ARG A 68 17.71 -8.09 13.81
C ARG A 68 17.01 -7.29 14.89
N ASN A 69 17.64 -6.24 15.41
CA ASN A 69 17.08 -5.39 16.46
C ASN A 69 15.83 -4.66 15.98
N ALA A 70 15.83 -4.16 14.74
CA ALA A 70 14.64 -3.58 14.12
C ALA A 70 13.49 -4.58 14.06
N CYS A 71 13.74 -5.82 13.59
CA CYS A 71 12.73 -6.87 13.55
C CYS A 71 12.21 -7.27 14.94
N LEU A 72 13.08 -7.40 15.94
CA LEU A 72 12.70 -7.87 17.28
C LEU A 72 11.97 -6.82 18.12
N HIS A 73 12.38 -5.56 18.01
CA HIS A 73 11.89 -4.50 18.90
C HIS A 73 10.85 -3.58 18.25
N TRP A 74 10.90 -3.42 16.93
CA TRP A 74 9.97 -2.55 16.19
C TRP A 74 8.98 -3.35 15.34
N GLY A 75 9.44 -4.43 14.71
CA GLY A 75 8.64 -5.20 13.74
C GLY A 75 8.50 -4.53 12.37
N PHE A 76 9.07 -3.33 12.20
CA PHE A 76 9.16 -2.61 10.93
C PHE A 76 10.35 -1.64 10.94
N PHE A 77 10.81 -1.25 9.75
CA PHE A 77 11.94 -0.35 9.52
C PHE A 77 11.85 0.29 8.14
N MET A 78 12.58 1.37 7.92
CA MET A 78 12.79 1.95 6.60
C MET A 78 14.06 1.39 5.97
N VAL A 79 14.08 1.27 4.65
CA VAL A 79 15.27 0.83 3.90
C VAL A 79 15.73 1.96 3.00
N THR A 80 17.04 2.23 2.98
CA THR A 80 17.69 3.15 2.05
C THR A 80 18.74 2.44 1.23
N ASN A 81 19.15 3.03 0.10
CA ASN A 81 20.17 2.47 -0.79
C ASN A 81 19.85 1.03 -1.24
N HIS A 82 18.57 0.70 -1.41
CA HIS A 82 18.08 -0.63 -1.81
C HIS A 82 18.27 -0.94 -3.31
N GLY A 83 18.83 -0.01 -4.09
CA GLY A 83 19.17 -0.23 -5.50
C GLY A 83 18.05 0.02 -6.51
N VAL A 84 16.79 0.16 -6.06
CA VAL A 84 15.66 0.50 -6.94
C VAL A 84 15.72 1.99 -7.33
N PRO A 85 15.77 2.34 -8.63
CA PRO A 85 15.82 3.71 -9.08
C PRO A 85 14.60 4.54 -8.67
N GLU A 86 14.81 5.82 -8.32
CA GLU A 86 13.71 6.73 -7.96
C GLU A 86 12.71 6.89 -9.11
N SER A 87 13.22 7.03 -10.34
CA SER A 87 12.40 7.18 -11.54
C SER A 87 11.46 6.00 -11.76
N MET A 88 11.89 4.78 -11.43
CA MET A 88 11.06 3.58 -11.55
C MET A 88 9.91 3.59 -10.53
N LYS A 89 10.17 4.05 -9.30
CA LYS A 89 9.12 4.19 -8.27
C LYS A 89 8.09 5.25 -8.69
N GLU A 90 8.54 6.40 -9.18
CA GLU A 90 7.67 7.45 -9.68
C GLU A 90 6.80 6.96 -10.84
N GLU A 91 7.41 6.26 -11.80
CA GLU A 91 6.72 5.67 -12.96
C GLU A 91 5.69 4.63 -12.53
N LEU A 92 6.02 3.76 -11.57
CA LEU A 92 5.08 2.80 -10.99
C LEU A 92 3.89 3.49 -10.35
N ILE A 93 4.13 4.49 -9.49
CA ILE A 93 3.07 5.23 -8.80
C ILE A 93 2.15 5.91 -9.83
N ASN A 94 2.73 6.59 -10.82
CA ASN A 94 1.95 7.28 -11.87
C ASN A 94 1.13 6.30 -12.72
N SER A 95 1.70 5.14 -13.06
CA SER A 95 1.00 4.09 -13.82
C SER A 95 -0.16 3.50 -13.02
N CYS A 96 0.03 3.29 -11.71
CA CYS A 96 -1.03 2.84 -10.82
C CYS A 96 -2.14 3.88 -10.65
N MET A 97 -1.78 5.17 -10.56
CA MET A 97 -2.76 6.26 -10.52
C MET A 97 -3.59 6.32 -11.80
N SER A 98 -2.95 6.14 -12.95
CA SER A 98 -3.60 6.11 -14.27
C SER A 98 -4.60 4.95 -14.40
N PHE A 99 -4.41 3.84 -13.67
CA PHE A 99 -5.42 2.78 -13.56
C PHE A 99 -6.68 3.26 -12.85
N PHE A 100 -6.55 4.04 -11.78
CA PHE A 100 -7.71 4.58 -11.05
C PHE A 100 -8.45 5.67 -11.82
N ASP A 101 -7.81 6.27 -12.83
CA ASP A 101 -8.44 7.21 -13.79
C ASP A 101 -9.23 6.52 -14.91
N LEU A 102 -9.15 5.19 -15.04
CA LEU A 102 -9.98 4.44 -15.98
C LEU A 102 -11.47 4.57 -15.65
N SER A 103 -12.32 4.29 -16.65
CA SER A 103 -13.77 4.36 -16.45
C SER A 103 -14.24 3.33 -15.42
N PRO A 104 -15.36 3.58 -14.70
CA PRO A 104 -15.92 2.58 -13.78
C PRO A 104 -16.18 1.23 -14.47
N GLU A 105 -16.60 1.23 -15.73
CA GLU A 105 -16.83 0.02 -16.52
C GLU A 105 -15.52 -0.76 -16.73
N GLU A 106 -14.44 -0.08 -17.06
CA GLU A 106 -13.12 -0.71 -17.25
C GLU A 106 -12.55 -1.28 -15.94
N LYS A 107 -12.84 -0.65 -14.79
CA LYS A 107 -12.40 -1.14 -13.47
C LYS A 107 -13.28 -2.26 -12.92
N SER A 108 -14.56 -2.28 -13.27
CA SER A 108 -15.55 -3.24 -12.75
C SER A 108 -15.24 -4.70 -13.06
N VAL A 109 -14.44 -4.98 -14.10
CA VAL A 109 -14.04 -6.35 -14.46
C VAL A 109 -13.11 -6.99 -13.43
N TYR A 110 -12.54 -6.20 -12.52
CA TYR A 110 -11.69 -6.66 -11.41
C TYR A 110 -12.37 -6.53 -10.05
N GLU A 111 -13.64 -6.17 -10.02
CA GLU A 111 -14.36 -5.92 -8.77
C GLU A 111 -14.59 -7.21 -8.00
N VAL A 112 -14.38 -7.15 -6.69
CA VAL A 112 -14.82 -8.18 -5.76
C VAL A 112 -15.86 -7.57 -4.83
N GLU A 113 -17.07 -8.10 -4.85
CA GLU A 113 -18.19 -7.50 -4.11
C GLU A 113 -18.07 -7.74 -2.60
N ASN A 114 -17.58 -8.90 -2.18
CA ASN A 114 -17.43 -9.27 -0.78
C ASN A 114 -16.48 -10.46 -0.58
N ALA A 115 -16.19 -10.80 0.68
CA ALA A 115 -15.27 -11.88 1.04
C ALA A 115 -15.75 -13.30 0.63
N LEU A 116 -17.02 -13.47 0.25
CA LEU A 116 -17.59 -14.73 -0.22
C LEU A 116 -17.64 -14.82 -1.76
N ASP A 117 -17.24 -13.76 -2.45
CA ASP A 117 -17.12 -13.73 -3.89
C ASP A 117 -16.05 -14.74 -4.34
N PRO A 118 -16.37 -15.70 -5.23
CA PRO A 118 -15.37 -16.61 -5.79
C PRO A 118 -14.16 -15.91 -6.41
N CYS A 119 -14.36 -14.68 -6.91
CA CYS A 119 -13.32 -13.85 -7.53
C CYS A 119 -12.32 -13.28 -6.50
N ILE A 120 -12.50 -13.48 -5.18
CA ILE A 120 -11.51 -13.07 -4.16
C ILE A 120 -10.15 -13.78 -4.34
N LEU A 121 -10.13 -14.90 -5.06
CA LEU A 121 -8.91 -15.63 -5.41
C LEU A 121 -8.31 -15.20 -6.74
N ASP A 122 -8.95 -14.27 -7.45
CA ASP A 122 -8.45 -13.79 -8.72
C ASP A 122 -7.11 -13.06 -8.53
N PRO A 123 -6.20 -13.19 -9.51
CA PRO A 123 -4.87 -12.61 -9.41
C PRO A 123 -4.88 -11.08 -9.50
N ILE A 124 -5.95 -10.47 -10.00
CA ILE A 124 -6.11 -9.03 -10.13
C ILE A 124 -7.45 -8.64 -9.53
N ILE A 125 -7.43 -7.79 -8.50
CA ILE A 125 -8.63 -7.34 -7.81
C ILE A 125 -8.56 -5.83 -7.61
N CYS A 126 -9.62 -5.14 -8.02
CA CYS A 126 -9.88 -3.75 -7.71
C CYS A 126 -11.02 -3.69 -6.69
N GLY A 127 -10.90 -2.86 -5.66
CA GLY A 127 -11.95 -2.72 -4.67
C GLY A 127 -11.93 -1.37 -3.97
N THR A 128 -13.03 -1.08 -3.30
CA THR A 128 -13.21 0.10 -2.46
C THR A 128 -13.77 -0.33 -1.11
N ASN A 129 -13.39 0.35 -0.03
CA ASN A 129 -14.08 0.27 1.26
C ASN A 129 -14.10 -1.11 1.95
N PHE A 130 -13.45 -2.13 1.40
CA PHE A 130 -13.46 -3.49 1.93
C PHE A 130 -12.62 -3.57 3.20
N ASN A 131 -13.29 -3.81 4.32
CA ASN A 131 -12.67 -4.17 5.59
C ASN A 131 -12.97 -5.63 5.92
N PRO A 132 -12.01 -6.55 5.75
CA PRO A 132 -12.23 -7.97 6.08
C PRO A 132 -12.42 -8.21 7.59
N ALA A 133 -11.93 -7.30 8.44
CA ALA A 133 -11.95 -7.45 9.89
C ALA A 133 -13.24 -6.92 10.54
N SER A 134 -13.99 -6.04 9.87
CA SER A 134 -15.24 -5.49 10.40
C SER A 134 -16.25 -5.18 9.30
N LYS A 135 -17.50 -5.56 9.53
CA LYS A 135 -18.64 -5.18 8.67
C LYS A 135 -19.25 -3.82 9.05
N SER A 136 -18.87 -3.25 10.20
CA SER A 136 -19.43 -1.98 10.69
C SER A 136 -18.58 -0.77 10.35
N VAL A 137 -17.30 -0.96 10.01
CA VAL A 137 -16.39 0.12 9.64
C VAL A 137 -15.71 -0.20 8.30
N SER A 138 -15.88 0.68 7.33
CA SER A 138 -15.20 0.65 6.03
C SER A 138 -13.93 1.50 6.06
N PHE A 139 -12.89 1.09 5.34
CA PHE A 139 -11.70 1.93 5.16
C PHE A 139 -11.96 3.05 4.17
N TRP A 140 -11.40 4.23 4.41
CA TRP A 140 -11.36 5.32 3.45
C TRP A 140 -10.26 5.08 2.41
N ARG A 141 -10.44 4.05 1.57
CA ARG A 141 -9.41 3.56 0.65
C ARG A 141 -10.01 2.86 -0.56
N ASP A 142 -9.45 3.17 -1.71
CA ASP A 142 -9.51 2.35 -2.91
C ASP A 142 -8.20 1.56 -3.06
N TYR A 143 -8.28 0.33 -3.57
CA TYR A 143 -7.10 -0.52 -3.72
C TYR A 143 -7.13 -1.35 -4.99
N LEU A 144 -5.94 -1.62 -5.50
CA LEU A 144 -5.66 -2.56 -6.57
C LEU A 144 -4.68 -3.59 -6.01
N ARG A 145 -5.05 -4.86 -6.04
CA ARG A 145 -4.22 -5.99 -5.63
C ARG A 145 -3.87 -6.79 -6.88
N ILE A 146 -2.57 -7.00 -7.08
CA ILE A 146 -2.04 -7.74 -8.23
C ILE A 146 -1.08 -8.81 -7.70
N LEU A 147 -1.31 -10.06 -8.10
CA LEU A 147 -0.37 -11.14 -7.88
C LEU A 147 0.72 -11.07 -8.93
N VAL A 148 1.95 -10.75 -8.53
CA VAL A 148 3.11 -10.65 -9.44
C VAL A 148 4.06 -11.84 -9.33
N HIS A 149 3.95 -12.64 -8.27
CA HIS A 149 4.75 -13.84 -8.02
C HIS A 149 3.86 -14.96 -7.44
N PRO A 150 4.07 -16.25 -7.78
CA PRO A 150 5.11 -16.78 -8.69
C PRO A 150 4.79 -16.62 -10.17
N VAL A 151 3.55 -16.28 -10.51
CA VAL A 151 3.11 -16.00 -11.88
C VAL A 151 2.79 -14.51 -11.98
N PHE A 152 3.35 -13.86 -12.99
CA PHE A 152 3.11 -12.44 -13.23
C PHE A 152 1.72 -12.23 -13.83
N HIS A 153 0.89 -11.43 -13.14
CA HIS A 153 -0.38 -10.94 -13.65
C HIS A 153 -0.37 -9.42 -13.69
N SER A 154 -1.13 -8.84 -14.63
CA SER A 154 -1.26 -7.40 -14.75
C SER A 154 -2.49 -7.06 -15.59
N PRO A 155 -3.21 -5.97 -15.28
CA PRO A 155 -4.28 -5.49 -16.16
C PRO A 155 -3.67 -4.98 -17.48
N PRO A 156 -4.31 -5.22 -18.64
CA PRO A 156 -3.82 -4.76 -19.93
C PRO A 156 -4.00 -3.25 -20.14
N LYS A 157 -4.67 -2.56 -19.22
CA LYS A 157 -4.90 -1.12 -19.21
C LYS A 157 -4.52 -0.54 -17.85
N PRO A 158 -4.03 0.71 -17.81
CA PRO A 158 -3.65 1.55 -18.93
C PRO A 158 -2.41 1.00 -19.67
N GLU A 159 -2.14 1.52 -20.87
CA GLU A 159 -0.95 1.17 -21.65
C GLU A 159 0.33 1.48 -20.84
N GLY A 160 1.34 0.61 -20.93
CA GLY A 160 2.58 0.72 -20.16
C GLY A 160 2.54 0.18 -18.73
N LEU A 161 1.37 0.08 -18.08
CA LEU A 161 1.29 -0.40 -16.69
C LEU A 161 1.87 -1.80 -16.52
N SER A 162 1.64 -2.69 -17.47
CA SER A 162 2.14 -4.07 -17.41
C SER A 162 3.67 -4.15 -17.47
N GLU A 163 4.29 -3.30 -18.28
CA GLU A 163 5.75 -3.24 -18.44
C GLU A 163 6.38 -2.72 -17.16
N VAL A 164 5.87 -1.59 -16.64
CA VAL A 164 6.33 -0.97 -15.41
C VAL A 164 6.18 -1.91 -14.20
N LEU A 165 5.06 -2.61 -14.08
CA LEU A 165 4.85 -3.61 -13.02
C LEU A 165 5.82 -4.78 -13.15
N SER A 166 6.07 -5.25 -14.37
CA SER A 166 6.98 -6.37 -14.61
C SER A 166 8.41 -6.01 -14.22
N ASP A 167 8.86 -4.83 -14.62
CA ASP A 167 10.22 -4.37 -14.34
C ASP A 167 10.41 -4.11 -12.85
N TYR A 168 9.45 -3.44 -12.21
CA TYR A 168 9.49 -3.27 -10.76
C TYR A 168 9.46 -4.60 -10.01
N SER A 169 8.68 -5.59 -10.45
CA SER A 169 8.60 -6.89 -9.77
C SER A 169 9.89 -7.70 -9.82
N LYS A 170 10.66 -7.61 -10.90
CA LYS A 170 11.95 -8.30 -11.05
C LYS A 170 13.00 -7.69 -10.11
N ASP A 171 12.98 -6.38 -9.95
CA ASP A 171 13.93 -5.64 -9.11
C ASP A 171 13.72 -5.87 -7.61
N GLN A 172 12.62 -6.51 -7.21
CA GLN A 172 12.35 -6.93 -5.82
C GLN A 172 12.89 -8.33 -5.49
N GLU A 173 13.37 -9.12 -6.46
CA GLU A 173 13.91 -10.47 -6.27
C GLU A 173 15.41 -10.47 -5.89
N ILE A 174 15.81 -9.66 -4.90
CA ILE A 174 17.20 -9.57 -4.39
C ILE A 174 17.45 -10.59 -3.28
#